data_AF-A0A433SV52-F1
#
_entry.id   AF-A0A433SV52-F1
#
_cell.length_a   1.000
_cell.length_b   1.000
_cell.length_c   1.000
_cell.angle_alpha   90.00
_cell.angle_beta   90.00
_cell.angle_gamma   90.00
#
_symmetry.space_group_name_H-M   'P 1'
#
loop_
_entity.id
_entity.type
_entity.pdbx_description
1 polymer ?
#
loop_
_entity_poly.entity_id
_entity_poly.type
_entity_poly.pdbx_seq_one_letter_code
_entity_poly.pdbx_strand_id
1 'polypeptide(L)'
;NEYGPSSLTTQTYLNEYGPISLTTQTYLNEYGPISLTTQTYLNEYGPISLTTQTYLNEYGPISLTTQTYLNEYGPISLTTQTYLNEYGPISLTTQTYLNEYGPISLTTQTYLNEYGPISL
;
A
#
# COMPACT_ATOMS: atom_id res chain seq x y z
N ASN A 1 20.86 -20.58 -2.38
CA ASN A 1 19.74 -19.79 -1.84
C ASN A 1 20.31 -18.50 -1.29
N GLU A 2 20.45 -17.49 -2.14
CA GLU A 2 20.84 -16.15 -1.71
C GLU A 2 19.59 -15.48 -1.13
N TYR A 3 19.50 -15.43 0.20
CA TYR A 3 18.48 -14.66 0.92
C TYR A 3 19.05 -13.27 1.27
N GLY A 4 19.60 -12.58 0.28
CA GLY A 4 20.22 -11.25 0.43
C GLY A 4 19.33 -10.15 -0.16
N PRO A 5 19.50 -8.89 0.29
CA PRO A 5 18.76 -7.77 -0.27
C PRO A 5 19.04 -7.62 -1.77
N SER A 6 17.97 -7.58 -2.57
CA SER A 6 18.04 -7.39 -4.02
C SER A 6 17.78 -5.92 -4.38
N SER A 7 18.61 -5.37 -5.27
CA SER A 7 18.45 -4.02 -5.82
C SER A 7 18.42 -4.08 -7.34
N LEU A 8 17.27 -3.84 -7.96
CA LEU A 8 17.13 -3.76 -9.42
C LEU A 8 16.51 -2.43 -9.86
N THR A 9 16.83 -2.00 -11.08
CA THR A 9 16.31 -0.73 -11.61
C THR A 9 14.90 -0.90 -12.17
N THR A 10 14.74 -1.88 -13.07
CA THR A 10 13.47 -2.14 -13.75
C THR A 10 13.27 -3.64 -13.91
N GLN A 11 12.07 -4.11 -13.59
CA GLN A 11 11.67 -5.49 -13.79
C GLN A 11 10.19 -5.56 -14.14
N THR A 12 9.80 -6.50 -14.99
CA THR A 12 8.40 -6.65 -15.41
C THR A 12 7.64 -7.61 -14.51
N TYR A 13 8.26 -8.75 -14.19
CA TYR A 13 7.70 -9.79 -13.34
C TYR A 13 8.74 -10.24 -12.34
N LEU A 14 8.34 -10.31 -11.07
CA LEU A 14 9.21 -10.72 -10.00
C LEU A 14 8.42 -11.45 -8.91
N ASN A 15 8.99 -12.52 -8.38
CA ASN A 15 8.52 -13.25 -7.21
C ASN A 15 9.72 -13.48 -6.31
N GLU A 16 9.68 -12.91 -5.11
CA GLU A 16 10.84 -12.85 -4.23
C GLU A 16 10.43 -13.12 -2.78
N TYR A 17 11.43 -13.51 -2.00
CA TYR A 17 11.31 -13.76 -0.57
C TYR A 17 12.43 -13.01 0.16
N GLY A 18 12.08 -11.91 0.79
CA GLY A 18 12.99 -11.13 1.62
C GLY A 18 12.98 -9.64 1.28
N PRO A 19 13.92 -8.87 1.83
CA PRO A 19 13.93 -7.44 1.60
C PRO A 19 14.31 -7.11 0.15
N ILE A 20 13.52 -6.25 -0.49
CA ILE A 20 13.79 -5.81 -1.87
C ILE A 20 13.67 -4.29 -2.03
N SER A 21 14.53 -3.75 -2.90
CA SER A 21 14.42 -2.38 -3.39
C SER A 21 14.41 -2.32 -4.91
N LEU A 22 13.42 -1.65 -5.49
CA LEU A 22 13.35 -1.40 -6.94
C LEU A 22 12.94 0.04 -7.26
N THR A 23 13.34 0.53 -8.42
CA THR A 23 12.84 1.83 -8.89
C THR A 23 11.48 1.67 -9.59
N THR A 24 11.39 0.78 -10.58
CA THR A 24 10.16 0.56 -11.36
C THR A 24 9.87 -0.93 -11.48
N GLN A 25 8.64 -1.33 -11.17
CA GLN A 25 8.21 -2.71 -11.37
C GLN A 25 6.74 -2.79 -11.78
N THR A 26 6.40 -3.76 -12.65
CA THR A 26 5.03 -3.90 -13.17
C THR A 26 4.22 -4.89 -12.34
N TYR A 27 4.73 -6.11 -12.13
CA TYR A 27 4.06 -7.17 -11.38
C TYR A 27 5.00 -7.77 -10.34
N LEU A 28 4.66 -7.64 -9.06
CA LEU A 28 5.45 -8.18 -7.95
C LEU A 28 4.57 -9.01 -7.02
N ASN A 29 5.10 -10.16 -6.61
CA ASN A 29 4.62 -10.93 -5.47
C ASN A 29 5.79 -11.08 -4.49
N GLU A 30 5.60 -10.70 -3.24
CA GLU A 30 6.70 -10.65 -2.27
C GLU A 30 6.26 -11.10 -0.88
N TYR A 31 7.20 -11.71 -0.17
CA TYR A 31 7.08 -12.05 1.25
C TYR A 31 8.26 -11.45 2.01
N GLY A 32 8.15 -10.17 2.34
CA GLY A 32 9.22 -9.44 3.01
C GLY A 32 9.05 -7.93 2.87
N PRO A 33 9.94 -7.14 3.51
CA PRO A 33 9.90 -5.69 3.42
C PRO A 33 10.18 -5.16 2.01
N ILE A 34 9.39 -4.20 1.55
CA ILE A 34 9.55 -3.59 0.24
C ILE A 34 9.83 -2.09 0.31
N SER A 35 10.75 -1.63 -0.54
CA SER A 35 10.88 -0.22 -0.91
C SER A 35 10.86 -0.03 -2.43
N LEU A 36 9.82 0.64 -2.98
CA LEU A 36 9.72 0.95 -4.42
C LEU A 36 9.39 2.42 -4.68
N THR A 37 9.82 2.92 -5.83
CA THR A 37 9.35 4.24 -6.29
C THR A 37 8.03 4.11 -7.06
N THR A 38 8.00 3.29 -8.11
CA THR A 38 6.82 3.12 -8.98
C THR A 38 6.47 1.65 -9.14
N GLN A 39 5.22 1.30 -8.86
CA GLN A 39 4.73 -0.07 -8.99
C GLN A 39 3.31 -0.11 -9.56
N THR A 40 3.03 -1.04 -10.47
CA THR A 40 1.68 -1.17 -11.08
C THR A 40 0.79 -2.15 -10.33
N TYR A 41 1.25 -3.38 -10.13
CA TYR A 41 0.49 -4.47 -9.48
C TYR A 41 1.35 -5.15 -8.43
N LEU A 42 0.97 -5.03 -7.16
CA LEU A 42 1.68 -5.65 -6.04
C LEU A 42 0.72 -6.50 -5.20
N ASN A 43 1.21 -7.67 -4.82
CA ASN A 43 0.65 -8.50 -3.78
C ASN A 43 1.77 -8.81 -2.79
N GLU A 44 1.63 -8.35 -1.55
CA GLU A 44 2.67 -8.54 -0.54
C GLU A 44 2.10 -8.98 0.82
N TYR A 45 2.99 -9.63 1.56
CA TYR A 45 2.85 -9.91 2.97
C TYR A 45 4.05 -9.31 3.70
N GLY A 46 3.93 -8.05 4.13
CA GLY A 46 5.08 -7.37 4.71
C GLY A 46 4.88 -5.87 4.99
N PRO A 47 5.92 -5.21 5.50
CA PRO A 47 5.94 -3.77 5.61
C PRO A 47 6.31 -3.10 4.28
N ILE A 48 5.47 -2.16 3.86
CA ILE A 48 5.61 -1.42 2.59
C ILE A 48 6.06 0.03 2.79
N SER A 49 6.98 0.47 1.94
CA SER A 49 7.17 1.88 1.62
C SER A 49 7.22 2.13 0.11
N LEU A 50 6.19 2.76 -0.48
CA LEU A 50 6.19 3.15 -1.91
C LEU A 50 5.81 4.62 -2.14
N THR A 51 6.28 5.18 -3.25
CA THR A 51 5.86 6.53 -3.66
C THR A 51 4.58 6.49 -4.48
N THR A 52 4.54 5.68 -5.54
CA THR A 52 3.40 5.61 -6.46
C THR A 52 3.03 4.16 -6.75
N GLN A 53 1.77 3.83 -6.52
CA GLN A 53 1.24 2.49 -6.74
C GLN A 53 -0.17 2.54 -7.36
N THR A 54 -0.44 1.65 -8.31
CA THR A 54 -1.76 1.61 -9.00
C THR A 54 -2.72 0.62 -8.33
N TYR A 55 -2.32 -0.65 -8.22
CA TYR A 55 -3.12 -1.73 -7.63
C TYR A 55 -2.33 -2.48 -6.57
N LEU A 56 -2.79 -2.44 -5.33
CA LEU A 56 -2.14 -3.11 -4.21
C LEU A 56 -3.13 -3.97 -3.43
N ASN A 57 -2.71 -5.18 -3.11
CA ASN A 57 -3.33 -6.04 -2.11
C ASN A 57 -2.28 -6.39 -1.06
N GLU A 58 -2.53 -6.06 0.20
CA GLU A 58 -1.51 -6.11 1.24
C GLU A 58 -2.01 -6.70 2.56
N TYR A 59 -1.10 -7.40 3.24
CA TYR A 59 -1.26 -7.86 4.62
C TYR A 59 -0.07 -7.39 5.47
N GLY A 60 -0.17 -6.18 5.99
CA GLY A 60 0.91 -5.57 6.75
C GLY A 60 0.85 -4.05 6.79
N PRO A 61 1.77 -3.40 7.52
CA PRO A 61 1.78 -1.95 7.64
C PRO A 61 2.23 -1.28 6.35
N ILE A 62 1.55 -0.19 5.99
CA ILE A 62 1.81 0.55 4.75
C ILE A 62 2.16 2.01 5.00
N SER A 63 3.16 2.50 4.27
CA SER A 63 3.33 3.92 3.98
C SER A 63 3.37 4.18 2.48
N LEU A 64 2.41 4.96 1.95
CA LEU A 64 2.42 5.40 0.54
C LEU A 64 2.10 6.88 0.36
N THR A 65 2.64 7.46 -0.70
CA THR A 65 2.27 8.84 -1.08
C THR A 65 1.02 8.84 -1.96
N THR A 66 1.03 8.09 -3.07
CA THR A 66 -0.06 8.10 -4.04
C THR A 66 -0.47 6.67 -4.38
N GLN A 67 -1.76 6.39 -4.22
CA GLN A 67 -2.32 5.07 -4.48
C GLN A 67 -3.70 5.18 -5.15
N THR A 68 -3.96 4.34 -6.16
CA THR A 68 -5.24 4.36 -6.89
C THR A 68 -6.25 3.36 -6.32
N TYR A 69 -5.88 2.08 -6.23
CA TYR A 69 -6.74 0.99 -5.75
C TYR A 69 -6.02 0.17 -4.69
N LEU A 70 -6.50 0.21 -3.46
CA LEU A 70 -5.92 -0.52 -2.34
C LEU A 70 -6.94 -1.40 -1.65
N ASN A 71 -6.54 -2.63 -1.38
CA ASN A 71 -7.18 -3.55 -0.45
C ASN A 71 -6.14 -3.95 0.60
N GLU A 72 -6.46 -3.78 1.88
CA GLU A 72 -5.46 -3.88 2.94
C GLU A 72 -6.03 -4.49 4.22
N TYR A 73 -5.17 -5.20 4.94
CA TYR A 73 -5.40 -5.65 6.31
C TYR A 73 -4.20 -5.27 7.20
N GLY A 74 -4.32 -4.19 7.94
CA GLY A 74 -3.21 -3.63 8.71
C GLY A 74 -3.35 -2.13 8.96
N PRO A 75 -2.31 -1.48 9.48
CA PRO A 75 -2.28 -0.04 9.67
C PRO A 75 -1.76 0.69 8.42
N ILE A 76 -2.47 1.76 8.03
CA ILE A 76 -2.13 2.56 6.85
C ILE A 76 -1.73 4.00 7.23
N SER A 77 -0.68 4.50 6.56
CA SER A 77 -0.44 5.92 6.36
C SER A 77 -0.37 6.28 4.89
N LEU A 78 -1.26 7.17 4.45
CA LEU A 78 -1.42 7.58 3.05
C LEU A 78 -1.56 9.10 2.88
N THR A 79 -1.05 9.64 1.77
CA THR A 79 -1.33 11.05 1.41
C THR A 79 -2.55 11.15 0.49
N THR A 80 -2.51 10.49 -0.67
CA THR A 80 -3.57 10.57 -1.67
C THR A 80 -4.04 9.18 -2.07
N GLN A 81 -5.35 8.95 -1.96
CA GLN A 81 -5.99 7.68 -2.26
C GLN A 81 -7.30 7.87 -3.04
N THR A 82 -7.49 7.08 -4.10
CA THR A 82 -8.74 7.13 -4.88
C THR A 82 -9.77 6.12 -4.38
N TYR A 83 -9.43 4.83 -4.30
CA TYR A 83 -10.33 3.75 -3.89
C TYR A 83 -9.68 2.87 -2.83
N LEU A 84 -10.22 2.88 -1.61
CA LEU A 84 -9.68 2.11 -0.48
C LEU A 84 -10.75 1.21 0.13
N ASN A 85 -10.36 -0.04 0.38
CA ASN A 85 -11.05 -0.98 1.25
C ASN A 85 -10.04 -1.47 2.29
N GLU A 86 -10.25 -1.15 3.56
CA GLU A 86 -9.32 -1.51 4.63
C GLU A 86 -10.05 -2.05 5.87
N TYR A 87 -9.30 -2.85 6.61
CA TYR A 87 -9.63 -3.39 7.91
C TYR A 87 -8.51 -3.02 8.88
N GLY A 88 -8.54 -1.79 9.41
CA GLY A 88 -7.48 -1.36 10.30
C GLY A 88 -7.53 0.11 10.69
N PRO A 89 -6.46 0.62 11.31
CA PRO A 89 -6.33 2.04 11.59
C PRO A 89 -5.73 2.79 10.39
N ILE A 90 -6.45 3.82 9.92
CA ILE A 90 -6.00 4.70 8.82
C ILE A 90 -5.61 6.08 9.32
N SER A 91 -4.48 6.58 8.80
CA SER A 91 -4.23 8.01 8.65
C SER A 91 -4.11 8.39 7.17
N LEU A 92 -4.98 9.29 6.71
CA LEU A 92 -5.05 9.70 5.30
C LEU A 92 -5.27 11.21 5.14
N THR A 93 -4.70 11.82 4.12
CA THR A 93 -4.95 13.25 3.84
C THR A 93 -6.10 13.47 2.86
N THR A 94 -6.08 12.79 1.71
CA THR A 94 -7.07 12.95 0.64
C THR A 94 -7.61 11.61 0.18
N GLN A 95 -8.94 11.46 0.23
CA GLN A 95 -9.66 10.25 -0.16
C GLN A 95 -10.80 10.55 -1.13
N THR A 96 -10.99 9.72 -2.17
CA THR A 96 -12.20 9.83 -3.00
C THR A 96 -13.29 8.86 -2.54
N TYR A 97 -13.00 7.56 -2.48
CA TYR A 97 -13.93 6.50 -2.08
C TYR A 97 -13.31 5.56 -1.03
N LEU A 98 -13.85 5.56 0.18
CA LEU A 98 -13.38 4.71 1.28
C LEU A 98 -14.50 3.80 1.79
N ASN A 99 -14.15 2.52 1.97
CA ASN A 99 -14.89 1.55 2.76
C ASN A 99 -13.99 1.05 3.89
N GLU A 100 -14.40 1.23 5.14
CA GLU A 100 -13.52 1.02 6.28
C GLU A 100 -14.15 0.30 7.47
N TYR A 101 -13.36 -0.56 8.12
CA TYR A 101 -13.65 -1.27 9.36
C TYR A 101 -12.57 -1.01 10.42
N GLY A 102 -12.53 0.21 10.94
CA GLY A 102 -11.58 0.59 11.98
C GLY A 102 -11.54 2.10 12.23
N PRO A 103 -10.63 2.57 13.09
CA PRO A 103 -10.48 3.98 13.40
C PRO A 103 -9.84 4.76 12.25
N ILE A 104 -10.36 5.96 11.95
CA ILE A 104 -9.90 6.77 10.82
C ILE A 104 -9.50 8.17 11.28
N SER A 105 -8.37 8.66 10.77
CA SER A 105 -8.02 10.07 10.73
C SER A 105 -7.92 10.55 9.27
N LEU A 106 -8.77 11.51 8.87
CA LEU A 106 -8.87 11.95 7.48
C LEU A 106 -9.14 13.44 7.32
N THR A 107 -8.35 14.15 6.51
CA THR A 107 -8.56 15.61 6.28
C THR A 107 -9.64 15.91 5.23
N THR A 108 -9.63 15.21 4.08
CA THR A 108 -10.55 15.48 2.97
C THR A 108 -11.09 14.21 2.33
N GLN A 109 -12.41 14.15 2.14
CA GLN A 109 -13.10 13.00 1.55
C GLN A 109 -14.27 13.38 0.66
N THR A 110 -14.60 12.52 -0.30
CA THR A 110 -15.82 12.65 -1.12
C THR A 110 -16.90 11.64 -0.73
N TYR A 111 -16.54 10.35 -0.64
CA TYR A 111 -17.46 9.27 -0.29
C TYR A 111 -16.85 8.37 0.78
N LEU A 112 -17.62 8.10 1.83
CA LEU A 112 -17.21 7.33 3.00
C LEU A 112 -18.30 6.35 3.42
N ASN A 113 -17.93 5.09 3.58
CA ASN A 113 -18.66 4.06 4.30
C ASN A 113 -17.74 3.51 5.38
N GLU A 114 -18.18 3.57 6.64
CA GLU A 114 -17.29 3.38 7.78
C GLU A 114 -17.98 2.60 8.90
N TYR A 115 -17.20 1.79 9.61
CA TYR A 115 -17.63 1.07 10.80
C TYR A 115 -16.58 1.22 11.90
N GLY A 116 -16.45 2.43 12.46
CA GLY A 116 -15.50 2.75 13.51
C GLY A 116 -15.59 4.22 13.99
N PRO A 117 -14.64 4.67 14.81
CA PRO A 117 -14.56 6.08 15.17
C PRO A 117 -13.85 6.90 14.07
N ILE A 118 -14.34 8.10 13.80
CA ILE A 118 -13.74 9.03 12.83
C ILE A 118 -13.23 10.29 13.53
N SER A 119 -12.00 10.68 13.18
CA SER A 119 -11.45 12.01 13.38
C SER A 119 -11.28 12.70 12.03
N LEU A 120 -11.87 13.88 11.87
CA LEU A 120 -11.71 14.75 10.71
C LEU A 120 -10.70 15.87 11.01
#